data_AF-A0AAV7PDU9-F1
#
_entry.id   AF-A0AAV7PDU9-F1
#
_cell.length_a   1.000
_cell.length_b   1.000
_cell.length_c   1.000
_cell.angle_alpha   90.00
_cell.angle_beta   90.00
_cell.angle_gamma   90.00
#
_symmetry.space_group_name_H-M   'P 1'
#
loop_
_entity.id
_entity.type
_entity.pdbx_description
1 polymer ?
#
loop_
_entity_poly.entity_id
_entity_poly.type
_entity_poly.pdbx_seq_one_letter_code
_entity_poly.pdbx_strand_id
1 'polypeptide(L)'
;MWRLNTWYLQDEHFKEQLRQAQAKYFHLNEGSVTAEGTLWAAGKAVLRVMAKNLIHHQERAKTLHITQLELRAINLERDNVINQSKKLTRQLLLI
;
A
#
# COMPACT_ATOMS: atom_id res chain seq x y z
N MET A 1 -11.40 -19.81 -3.46
CA MET A 1 -12.32 -18.69 -3.76
C MET A 1 -11.66 -17.39 -3.30
N TRP A 2 -11.51 -16.37 -4.16
CA TRP A 2 -10.96 -15.08 -3.75
C TRP A 2 -12.01 -14.24 -3.01
N ARG A 3 -11.58 -13.48 -1.99
CA ARG A 3 -12.41 -12.54 -1.24
C ARG A 3 -11.70 -11.19 -1.14
N LEU A 4 -12.44 -10.11 -1.32
CA LEU A 4 -11.95 -8.77 -1.04
C LEU A 4 -11.97 -8.55 0.47
N ASN A 5 -10.86 -8.10 1.04
CA ASN A 5 -10.89 -7.59 2.41
C ASN A 5 -11.66 -6.26 2.39
N THR A 6 -12.80 -6.24 3.07
CA THR A 6 -13.72 -5.08 3.08
C THR A 6 -13.13 -3.88 3.80
N TRP A 7 -12.06 -4.05 4.59
CA TRP A 7 -11.33 -2.94 5.20
C TRP A 7 -10.86 -1.91 4.17
N TYR A 8 -10.41 -2.35 2.99
CA TYR A 8 -9.99 -1.45 1.91
C TYR A 8 -11.12 -0.59 1.35
N LEU A 9 -12.39 -0.95 1.59
CA LEU A 9 -13.53 -0.12 1.18
C LEU A 9 -13.74 1.10 2.09
N GLN A 10 -13.01 1.20 3.19
CA GLN A 10 -12.98 2.40 4.04
C GLN A 10 -12.05 3.48 3.44
N ASP A 11 -11.14 3.12 2.54
CA ASP A 11 -10.27 4.05 1.84
C ASP A 11 -11.01 4.63 0.62
N GLU A 12 -11.36 5.92 0.68
CA GLU A 12 -12.02 6.62 -0.43
C GLU A 12 -11.18 6.64 -1.70
N HIS A 13 -9.85 6.76 -1.57
CA HIS A 13 -8.95 6.75 -2.71
C HIS A 13 -8.92 5.38 -3.39
N PHE A 14 -8.91 4.31 -2.59
CA PHE A 14 -9.03 2.94 -3.10
C PHE A 14 -10.36 2.72 -3.85
N LYS A 15 -11.48 3.19 -3.28
CA LYS A 15 -12.79 3.10 -3.94
C LYS A 15 -12.82 3.86 -5.26
N GLU A 16 -12.24 5.05 -5.29
CA GLU A 16 -12.19 5.86 -6.50
C GLU A 16 -11.37 5.19 -7.61
N GLN A 17 -10.21 4.63 -7.28
CA GLN A 17 -9.41 3.87 -8.24
C GLN A 17 -10.17 2.67 -8.81
N LEU A 18 -10.94 1.95 -7.97
CA LEU A 18 -11.80 0.85 -8.44
C LEU A 18 -12.91 1.34 -9.37
N ARG A 19 -13.57 2.46 -9.06
CA ARG A 19 -14.61 3.04 -9.92
C ARG A 19 -14.07 3.45 -11.28
N GLN A 20 -12.92 4.11 -11.32
CA GLN A 20 -12.26 4.51 -12.57
C GLN A 20 -11.87 3.30 -13.42
N ALA A 21 -11.31 2.28 -12.79
CA ALA A 21 -11.03 0.99 -13.41
C ALA A 21 -12.28 0.35 -14.04
N GLN A 22 -13.40 0.36 -13.29
CA GLN A 22 -14.67 -0.17 -13.76
C GLN A 22 -15.23 0.60 -14.94
N ALA A 23 -15.25 1.93 -14.83
CA ALA A 23 -15.73 2.83 -15.88
C ALA A 23 -14.90 2.65 -17.16
N LYS A 24 -13.58 2.55 -17.04
CA LYS A 24 -12.68 2.26 -18.16
C LYS A 24 -13.01 0.93 -18.83
N TYR A 25 -13.27 -0.13 -18.06
CA TYR A 25 -13.67 -1.42 -18.63
C TYR A 25 -14.98 -1.31 -19.41
N PHE A 26 -16.00 -0.66 -18.86
CA PHE A 26 -17.28 -0.51 -19.55
C PHE A 26 -17.17 0.35 -20.80
N HIS A 27 -16.45 1.46 -20.74
CA HIS A 27 -16.23 2.32 -21.90
C HIS A 27 -15.49 1.58 -23.04
N LEU A 28 -14.50 0.75 -22.71
CA LEU A 28 -13.80 -0.07 -23.71
C LEU A 28 -14.68 -1.14 -24.36
N ASN A 29 -15.79 -1.51 -23.74
CA ASN A 29 -16.72 -2.52 -24.24
C ASN A 29 -18.04 -1.90 -24.71
N GLU A 30 -18.11 -0.57 -24.80
CA GLU A 30 -19.25 0.16 -25.32
C GLU A 30 -19.47 -0.21 -26.80
N GLY A 31 -20.69 -0.62 -27.16
CA GLY A 31 -21.00 -1.11 -28.51
C GLY A 31 -20.53 -2.53 -28.82
N SER A 32 -20.05 -3.29 -27.82
CA SER A 32 -19.71 -4.70 -28.01
C SER A 32 -20.95 -5.53 -28.38
N VAL A 33 -20.79 -6.41 -29.37
CA VAL A 33 -21.81 -7.42 -29.76
C VAL A 33 -21.89 -8.59 -28.77
N THR A 34 -21.07 -8.58 -27.72
CA THR A 34 -21.05 -9.62 -26.69
C THR A 34 -22.28 -9.51 -25.80
N ALA A 35 -22.89 -10.64 -25.46
CA ALA A 35 -24.02 -10.67 -24.53
C ALA A 35 -23.66 -10.01 -23.18
N GLU A 36 -24.58 -9.20 -22.65
CA GLU A 36 -24.40 -8.41 -21.43
C GLU A 36 -23.93 -9.26 -20.24
N GLY A 37 -24.48 -10.46 -20.07
CA GLY A 37 -24.09 -11.38 -19.00
C GLY A 37 -22.62 -11.81 -19.05
N THR A 38 -22.06 -11.97 -20.26
CA THR A 38 -20.64 -12.31 -20.46
C THR A 38 -19.75 -11.11 -20.15
N LEU A 39 -20.15 -9.90 -20.60
CA LEU A 39 -19.45 -8.66 -20.26
C LEU A 39 -19.44 -8.40 -18.75
N TRP A 40 -20.56 -8.66 -18.07
CA TRP A 40 -20.63 -8.54 -16.61
C TRP A 40 -19.73 -9.54 -15.89
N ALA A 41 -19.70 -10.80 -16.34
CA ALA A 41 -18.83 -11.82 -15.78
C ALA A 41 -17.33 -11.47 -15.95
N ALA A 42 -16.95 -11.02 -17.15
CA ALA A 42 -15.60 -10.57 -17.45
C ALA A 42 -15.23 -9.29 -16.66
N GLY A 43 -16.13 -8.31 -16.57
CA GLY A 43 -15.94 -7.10 -15.78
C GLY A 43 -15.70 -7.40 -14.30
N LYS A 44 -16.44 -8.34 -13.71
CA LYS A 44 -16.16 -8.83 -12.35
C LYS A 44 -14.77 -9.44 -12.23
N ALA A 45 -14.31 -10.21 -13.21
CA ALA A 45 -12.96 -10.78 -13.18
C ALA A 45 -11.88 -9.70 -13.24
N VAL A 46 -12.05 -8.71 -14.12
CA VAL A 46 -11.16 -7.55 -14.25
C VAL A 46 -11.08 -6.77 -12.93
N LEU A 47 -12.23 -6.46 -12.32
CA LEU A 47 -12.28 -5.76 -11.03
C LEU A 47 -11.54 -6.51 -9.93
N ARG A 48 -11.67 -7.85 -9.88
CA ARG A 48 -10.95 -8.66 -8.88
C ARG A 48 -9.44 -8.56 -9.06
N VAL A 49 -8.96 -8.62 -10.29
CA VAL A 49 -7.51 -8.50 -10.58
C VAL A 49 -7.02 -7.12 -10.21
N MET A 50 -7.76 -6.07 -10.56
CA MET A 50 -7.39 -4.69 -10.23
C MET A 50 -7.37 -4.47 -8.72
N ALA A 51 -8.41 -4.91 -7.99
CA ALA A 51 -8.44 -4.82 -6.53
C ALA A 51 -7.25 -5.53 -5.87
N LYS A 52 -6.89 -6.73 -6.35
CA LYS A 52 -5.69 -7.44 -5.86
C LYS A 52 -4.41 -6.64 -6.08
N ASN A 53 -4.24 -6.09 -7.26
CA ASN A 53 -3.02 -5.34 -7.60
C ASN A 53 -2.90 -4.07 -6.77
N LEU A 54 -4.00 -3.34 -6.57
CA LEU A 54 -4.04 -2.15 -5.73
C LEU A 54 -3.70 -2.47 -4.28
N ILE A 55 -4.31 -3.51 -3.72
CA ILE A 55 -4.01 -3.99 -2.37
C ILE A 55 -2.53 -4.35 -2.25
N HIS A 56 -2.01 -5.13 -3.20
CA HIS A 56 -0.61 -5.54 -3.17
C HIS A 56 0.34 -4.34 -3.22
N HIS A 57 0.03 -3.33 -4.05
CA HIS A 57 0.81 -2.10 -4.12
C HIS A 57 0.77 -1.32 -2.80
N GLN A 58 -0.41 -1.16 -2.19
CA GLN A 58 -0.56 -0.48 -0.91
C GLN A 58 0.20 -1.21 0.21
N GLU A 59 0.10 -2.53 0.29
CA GLU A 59 0.83 -3.32 1.28
C GLU A 59 2.34 -3.24 1.07
N ARG A 60 2.81 -3.30 -0.17
CA ARG A 60 4.24 -3.11 -0.46
C ARG A 60 4.72 -1.72 -0.04
N ALA A 61 3.95 -0.67 -0.32
CA ALA A 61 4.29 0.69 0.09
C ALA A 61 4.34 0.83 1.62
N LYS A 62 3.39 0.24 2.34
CA LYS A 62 3.39 0.19 3.82
C LYS A 62 4.61 -0.54 4.36
N THR A 63 4.94 -1.72 3.83
CA THR A 63 6.11 -2.50 4.25
C THR A 63 7.40 -1.72 4.05
N LEU A 64 7.57 -1.09 2.88
CA LEU A 64 8.74 -0.24 2.61
C LEU A 64 8.84 0.91 3.62
N HIS A 65 7.71 1.56 3.94
CA HIS A 65 7.69 2.63 4.92
C HIS A 65 8.04 2.14 6.33
N ILE A 66 7.51 0.99 6.75
CA ILE A 66 7.84 0.36 8.03
C ILE A 66 9.34 0.07 8.10
N THR A 67 9.92 -0.57 7.08
CA THR A 67 11.35 -0.87 7.05
C THR A 67 12.21 0.41 7.12
N GLN A 68 11.79 1.49 6.45
CA GLN A 68 12.47 2.78 6.56
C GLN A 68 12.40 3.35 7.99
N LEU A 69 11.25 3.25 8.65
CA LEU A 69 11.08 3.70 10.03
C LEU A 69 11.91 2.87 11.01
N GLU A 70 11.96 1.54 10.84
CA GLU A 70 12.77 0.63 11.65
C GLU A 70 14.27 0.96 11.53
N LEU A 71 14.76 1.15 10.31
CA LEU A 71 16.15 1.56 10.08
C LEU A 71 16.45 2.92 10.72
N ARG A 72 15.51 3.86 10.64
CA ARG A 72 15.66 5.17 11.27
C ARG A 72 15.70 5.06 12.80
N ALA A 73 14.86 4.21 13.40
CA ALA A 73 14.85 3.97 14.83
C ALA A 73 16.19 3.40 15.32
N ILE A 74 16.70 2.36 14.64
CA ILE A 74 18.00 1.76 14.95
C ILE A 74 19.13 2.79 14.90
N ASN A 75 19.16 3.63 13.86
CA ASN A 75 20.18 4.66 13.73
C ASN A 75 20.10 5.68 14.88
N LEU A 76 18.89 6.12 15.25
CA LEU A 76 18.68 7.04 16.37
C LEU A 76 19.11 6.45 17.71
N GLU A 77 18.81 5.17 17.96
CA GLU A 77 19.25 4.47 19.17
C GLU A 77 20.78 4.40 19.24
N ARG A 78 21.42 4.03 18.12
CA ARG A 78 22.88 3.98 18.02
C ARG A 78 23.52 5.34 18.27
N ASP A 79 23.01 6.40 17.65
CA ASP A 79 23.51 7.76 17.82
C ASP A 79 23.35 8.24 19.25
N ASN A 80 22.23 7.92 19.90
CA ASN A 80 22.00 8.24 21.31
C ASN A 80 23.04 7.56 22.22
N VAL A 81 23.31 6.27 22.03
CA VAL A 81 24.33 5.54 22.80
C VAL A 81 25.71 6.16 22.62
N ILE A 82 26.10 6.49 21.37
CA ILE A 82 27.38 7.13 21.07
C ILE A 82 27.47 8.50 21.75
N ASN A 83 26.41 9.30 21.67
CA ASN A 83 26.39 10.64 22.25
C ASN A 83 26.44 10.60 23.79
N GLN A 84 25.75 9.66 24.43
CA GLN A 84 25.84 9.44 25.87
C GLN A 84 27.26 9.03 26.30
N SER A 85 27.89 8.10 25.57
CA SER A 85 29.27 7.69 25.81
C SER A 85 30.24 8.88 25.73
N LYS A 86 30.16 9.68 24.66
CA LYS A 86 30.97 10.89 24.50
C LYS A 86 30.77 11.90 25.64
N LYS A 87 29.52 12.06 26.10
CA LYS A 87 29.19 12.96 27.22
C LYS A 87 29.86 12.49 28.53
N LEU A 88 29.78 11.19 28.82
CA LEU A 88 30.43 10.58 29.99
C LEU A 88 31.96 10.72 29.92
N THR A 89 32.57 10.43 28.77
CA THR A 89 34.03 10.60 28.59
C THR A 89 34.46 12.04 28.84
N ARG A 90 33.71 13.04 28.33
CA ARG A 90 34.02 14.46 28.59
C ARG A 90 33.91 14.82 30.06
N GLN A 91 32.93 14.27 30.78
CA GLN A 91 32.77 14.54 32.22
C GLN A 91 33.91 13.94 33.04
N LEU A 92 34.41 12.76 32.66
CA LEU A 92 35.54 12.10 33.35
C LEU A 92 36.89 12.77 33.08
N LEU A 93 37.07 13.42 31.93
CA LEU A 93 38.31 14.14 31.57
C LEU A 93 38.40 15.55 32.19
N LEU A 94 37.32 16.04 32.81
CA LEU A 94 37.25 17.35 33.48
C LEU A 94 37.41 17.25 35.00
N ILE A 95 37.66 16.04 35.53
CA ILE A 95 37.97 15.74 36.94
C ILE A 95 39.46 15.42 37.01
#